data_AF-A0A811PMV7-F1
#
_entry.id   AF-A0A811PMV7-F1
#
_cell.length_a   1.000
_cell.length_b   1.000
_cell.length_c   1.000
_cell.angle_alpha   90.00
_cell.angle_beta   90.00
_cell.angle_gamma   90.00
#
_symmetry.space_group_name_H-M   'P 1'
#
loop_
_entity.id
_entity.type
_entity.pdbx_description
1 polymer ?
#
loop_
_entity_poly.entity_id
_entity_poly.type
_entity_poly.pdbx_seq_one_letter_code
_entity_poly.pdbx_strand_id
1 'polypeptide(L)'
;MESRSISSGEVIRSSDMWVTSPPPHPLQLRRPPPPPFLVRRRNKRLDRIAASQDPLTALTRVLWGRALPPAQLVLAVRHGWTTAWQLLMRQLAPSDPATGAFTRTPARFPAVAGEPSSRLHLYVGLPCPWAHRALVVRALLGLEARLPVSVAVPGDDGAWSFTAGSPDRLYGKRKLREVYALRSGGFEGRASVPMLWDAERREVVCNESIEIVKFLCGLAGDGDGAGGVDLWPPELRQDIDRWYGLIYPSVNNGVYRCGFAQSQEAYDAAANELFGALDTLEAHLAGSRYLCGDRLTLADVCLFTTLIRFDLVYNTLFRCTRRKLAEYPSLHAYTRDIYQMPKVAETCDMEAIMAGYFKTLFPLNPGGIQPLPPATCDRESLLRPHGREALSCAAGTPLEAAGVS
;
A
#
# COMPACT_ATOMS: atom_id res chain seq x y z
N MET A 1 38.45 -48.91 -3.70
CA MET A 1 38.22 -50.35 -3.92
C MET A 1 37.41 -50.83 -2.73
N GLU A 2 36.08 -50.89 -2.92
CA GLU A 2 35.28 -52.13 -2.86
C GLU A 2 34.96 -52.49 -1.40
N SER A 3 33.75 -52.79 -0.96
CA SER A 3 32.50 -53.24 -1.60
C SER A 3 31.45 -53.32 -0.46
N ARG A 4 30.19 -52.89 -0.67
CA ARG A 4 28.95 -53.74 -0.73
C ARG A 4 28.82 -54.79 0.40
N SER A 5 27.69 -55.11 1.02
CA SER A 5 26.26 -54.82 0.87
C SER A 5 25.51 -55.63 1.97
N ILE A 6 24.46 -55.10 2.62
CA ILE A 6 23.04 -55.52 2.49
C ILE A 6 22.60 -56.84 3.20
N SER A 7 21.63 -56.68 4.14
CA SER A 7 20.44 -57.54 4.43
C SER A 7 20.67 -58.93 5.06
N SER A 8 19.76 -59.61 5.78
CA SER A 8 18.32 -59.51 6.09
C SER A 8 17.99 -60.50 7.23
N GLY A 9 16.80 -60.37 7.85
CA GLY A 9 15.99 -61.48 8.39
C GLY A 9 16.30 -61.88 9.85
N GLU A 10 15.43 -61.64 10.83
CA GLU A 10 14.12 -62.27 11.12
C GLU A 10 14.23 -63.72 11.61
N VAL A 11 14.00 -63.97 12.93
CA VAL A 11 13.46 -65.24 13.48
C VAL A 11 12.69 -64.96 14.78
N ILE A 12 11.59 -65.70 14.93
CA ILE A 12 10.49 -65.64 15.91
C ILE A 12 10.69 -66.73 16.99
N ARG A 13 10.29 -66.49 18.27
CA ARG A 13 9.31 -67.29 19.08
C ARG A 13 9.52 -67.25 20.60
N SER A 14 8.36 -67.14 21.29
CA SER A 14 7.89 -67.75 22.56
C SER A 14 8.83 -67.73 23.79
N SER A 15 8.41 -67.52 25.05
CA SER A 15 7.34 -68.18 25.84
C SER A 15 7.32 -67.49 27.22
N ASP A 16 6.18 -67.15 27.82
CA ASP A 16 5.65 -67.69 29.11
C ASP A 16 5.40 -66.49 30.07
N MET A 17 4.17 -66.12 30.47
CA MET A 17 3.32 -66.66 31.58
C MET A 17 4.14 -66.90 32.87
N TRP A 18 3.75 -66.44 34.07
CA TRP A 18 2.56 -66.82 34.86
C TRP A 18 2.44 -65.95 36.12
N VAL A 19 1.22 -65.66 36.60
CA VAL A 19 0.85 -65.73 38.03
C VAL A 19 -0.60 -66.24 38.18
N THR A 20 -0.77 -67.17 39.11
CA THR A 20 -1.88 -68.06 39.55
C THR A 20 -2.93 -67.36 40.45
N SER A 21 -4.26 -67.50 40.25
CA SER A 21 -5.31 -68.36 40.93
C SER A 21 -5.32 -68.35 42.49
N PRO A 22 -6.46 -68.49 43.26
CA PRO A 22 -7.65 -69.38 43.09
C PRO A 22 -9.00 -68.84 43.75
N PRO A 23 -9.97 -69.62 44.33
CA PRO A 23 -11.09 -70.38 43.72
C PRO A 23 -12.51 -70.03 44.34
N PRO A 24 -13.55 -70.91 44.46
CA PRO A 24 -14.82 -70.78 43.71
C PRO A 24 -16.13 -70.79 44.55
N HIS A 25 -17.28 -70.66 43.85
CA HIS A 25 -18.64 -71.26 44.06
C HIS A 25 -19.80 -70.24 43.93
N PRO A 26 -21.06 -70.66 43.60
CA PRO A 26 -21.57 -71.96 43.14
C PRO A 26 -22.38 -71.88 41.82
N LEU A 27 -22.87 -73.05 41.40
CA LEU A 27 -23.46 -73.42 40.11
C LEU A 27 -24.64 -72.55 39.63
N GLN A 28 -24.59 -72.30 38.32
CA GLN A 28 -25.47 -71.48 37.51
C GLN A 28 -26.82 -72.15 37.19
N LEU A 29 -27.92 -71.41 37.35
CA LEU A 29 -29.13 -71.63 36.56
C LEU A 29 -28.87 -71.10 35.13
N ARG A 30 -28.87 -72.00 34.15
CA ARG A 30 -28.64 -71.69 32.73
C ARG A 30 -29.69 -70.68 32.22
N ARG A 31 -29.24 -69.49 31.82
CA ARG A 31 -29.97 -68.58 30.91
C ARG A 31 -29.61 -68.95 29.46
N PRO A 32 -30.54 -68.85 28.50
CA PRO A 32 -30.27 -69.10 27.07
C PRO A 32 -29.24 -68.09 26.54
N PRO A 33 -28.46 -68.44 25.49
CA PRO A 33 -27.42 -67.56 24.97
C PRO A 33 -28.03 -66.28 24.37
N PRO A 34 -27.41 -65.10 24.57
CA PRO A 34 -27.76 -63.92 23.81
C PRO A 34 -27.35 -64.12 22.34
N PRO A 35 -28.01 -63.46 21.37
CA PRO A 35 -27.64 -63.54 19.96
C PRO A 35 -26.21 -63.02 19.76
N PRO A 36 -25.49 -63.46 18.71
CA PRO A 36 -24.12 -63.05 18.48
C PRO A 36 -24.04 -61.53 18.39
N PHE A 37 -23.15 -60.94 19.21
CA PHE A 37 -22.71 -59.57 19.07
C PHE A 37 -22.19 -59.37 17.65
N LEU A 38 -22.99 -58.72 16.80
CA LEU A 38 -22.46 -58.03 15.64
C LEU A 38 -21.54 -56.94 16.19
N VAL A 39 -20.23 -57.21 16.19
CA VAL A 39 -19.22 -56.15 16.23
C VAL A 39 -19.59 -55.24 15.06
N ARG A 40 -20.21 -54.11 15.39
CA ARG A 40 -20.51 -53.06 14.43
C ARG A 40 -19.14 -52.60 13.94
N ARG A 41 -18.69 -53.16 12.81
CA ARG A 41 -17.56 -52.63 12.04
C ARG A 41 -17.90 -51.16 11.86
N ARG A 42 -17.25 -50.31 12.64
CA ARG A 42 -17.39 -48.86 12.52
C ARG A 42 -16.89 -48.56 11.12
N ASN A 43 -17.82 -48.32 10.21
CA ASN A 43 -17.53 -48.04 8.81
C ASN A 43 -16.67 -46.78 8.78
N LYS A 44 -15.34 -46.94 8.68
CA LYS A 44 -14.38 -45.86 8.36
C LYS A 44 -14.68 -45.18 7.00
N ARG A 45 -15.71 -45.66 6.27
CA ARG A 45 -16.27 -45.02 5.07
C ARG A 45 -17.31 -43.92 5.36
N LEU A 46 -17.93 -43.88 6.54
CA LEU A 46 -18.95 -42.87 6.85
C LEU A 46 -18.37 -41.62 7.55
N ASP A 47 -17.22 -41.75 8.23
CA ASP A 47 -16.50 -40.59 8.79
C ASP A 47 -15.71 -39.79 7.71
N ARG A 48 -15.69 -40.27 6.45
CA ARG A 48 -15.09 -39.54 5.30
C ARG A 48 -16.08 -38.71 4.49
N ILE A 49 -17.38 -38.75 4.82
CA ILE A 49 -18.41 -37.98 4.09
C ILE A 49 -18.78 -36.68 4.84
N ALA A 50 -18.37 -36.52 6.09
CA ALA A 50 -18.65 -35.34 6.91
C ALA A 50 -17.55 -34.25 6.88
N ALA A 51 -16.44 -34.44 6.14
CA ALA A 51 -15.27 -33.55 6.19
C ALA A 51 -14.97 -32.74 4.92
N SER A 52 -15.89 -32.68 3.94
CA SER A 52 -15.76 -31.74 2.82
C SER A 52 -17.11 -31.33 2.23
N GLN A 53 -17.89 -30.58 3.02
CA GLN A 53 -18.89 -29.70 2.44
C GLN A 53 -18.39 -28.28 2.58
N ASP A 54 -17.36 -27.98 1.79
CA ASP A 54 -17.04 -26.60 1.46
C ASP A 54 -18.35 -25.94 0.91
N PRO A 55 -18.83 -24.84 1.51
CA PRO A 55 -20.05 -24.16 1.08
C PRO A 55 -20.00 -23.82 -0.42
N LEU A 56 -18.82 -23.50 -0.96
CA LEU A 56 -18.62 -23.27 -2.39
C LEU A 56 -18.85 -24.55 -3.20
N THR A 57 -18.37 -25.69 -2.73
CA THR A 57 -18.60 -27.01 -3.35
C THR A 57 -20.08 -27.45 -3.32
N ALA A 58 -20.83 -27.06 -2.28
CA ALA A 58 -22.28 -27.29 -2.23
C ALA A 58 -23.04 -26.35 -3.18
N LEU A 59 -22.66 -25.07 -3.22
CA LEU A 59 -23.23 -24.06 -4.12
C LEU A 59 -22.95 -24.40 -5.59
N THR A 60 -21.75 -24.91 -5.91
CA THR A 60 -21.39 -25.28 -7.28
C THR A 60 -22.22 -26.45 -7.81
N ARG A 61 -22.58 -27.45 -6.99
CA ARG A 61 -23.47 -28.54 -7.43
C ARG A 61 -24.88 -28.07 -7.76
N VAL A 62 -25.38 -27.05 -7.06
CA VAL A 62 -26.70 -26.46 -7.28
C VAL A 62 -26.69 -25.56 -8.51
N LEU A 63 -25.68 -24.70 -8.65
CA LEU A 63 -25.58 -23.75 -9.75
C LEU A 63 -25.19 -24.44 -11.07
N TRP A 64 -24.26 -25.39 -11.04
CA TRP A 64 -23.74 -26.10 -12.22
C TRP A 64 -24.40 -27.48 -12.43
N GLY A 65 -25.52 -27.76 -11.77
CA GLY A 65 -26.32 -28.96 -12.00
C GLY A 65 -27.10 -28.90 -13.33
N ARG A 66 -27.76 -30.00 -13.71
CA ARG A 66 -28.55 -30.13 -14.96
C ARG A 66 -29.73 -29.15 -15.11
N ALA A 67 -30.00 -28.29 -14.11
CA ALA A 67 -31.16 -27.41 -14.07
C ALA A 67 -30.93 -26.02 -14.70
N LEU A 68 -29.67 -25.59 -14.87
CA LEU A 68 -29.32 -24.32 -15.52
C LEU A 68 -28.28 -24.58 -16.60
N PRO A 69 -28.49 -24.14 -17.86
CA PRO A 69 -27.45 -24.20 -18.88
C PRO A 69 -26.23 -23.43 -18.36
N PRO A 70 -25.04 -24.06 -18.26
CA PRO A 70 -23.84 -23.43 -17.68
C PRO A 70 -23.53 -22.05 -18.25
N ALA A 71 -23.78 -21.85 -19.55
CA ALA A 71 -23.61 -20.56 -20.22
C ALA A 71 -24.51 -19.44 -19.64
N GLN A 72 -25.78 -19.73 -19.34
CA GLN A 72 -26.73 -18.73 -18.83
C GLN A 72 -26.41 -18.34 -17.39
N LEU A 73 -25.98 -19.31 -16.57
CA LEU A 73 -25.47 -19.04 -15.23
C LEU A 73 -24.24 -18.13 -15.30
N VAL A 74 -23.27 -18.45 -16.15
CA VAL A 74 -22.04 -17.65 -16.30
C VAL A 74 -22.37 -16.22 -16.73
N LEU A 75 -23.29 -16.05 -17.70
CA LEU A 75 -23.73 -14.72 -18.14
C LEU A 75 -24.41 -13.95 -17.00
N ALA A 76 -25.31 -14.57 -16.24
CA ALA A 76 -26.00 -13.93 -15.12
C ALA A 76 -25.03 -13.52 -14.00
N VAL A 77 -24.11 -14.41 -13.61
CA VAL A 77 -23.08 -14.12 -12.60
C VAL A 77 -22.14 -13.02 -13.08
N ARG A 78 -21.68 -13.09 -14.34
CA ARG A 78 -20.82 -12.05 -14.94
C ARG A 78 -21.53 -10.69 -14.93
N HIS A 79 -22.79 -10.65 -15.33
CA HIS A 79 -23.56 -9.42 -15.32
C HIS A 79 -23.72 -8.88 -13.91
N GLY A 80 -24.18 -9.71 -12.96
CA GLY A 80 -24.35 -9.31 -11.56
C GLY A 80 -23.07 -8.81 -10.91
N TRP A 81 -21.95 -9.51 -11.13
CA TRP A 81 -20.62 -9.07 -10.66
C TRP A 81 -20.21 -7.73 -11.28
N THR A 82 -20.39 -7.57 -12.59
CA THR A 82 -20.01 -6.33 -13.30
C THR A 82 -20.82 -5.14 -12.79
N THR A 83 -22.13 -5.31 -12.58
CA THR A 83 -23.00 -4.26 -12.02
C THR A 83 -22.61 -3.92 -10.59
N ALA A 84 -22.36 -4.92 -9.73
CA ALA A 84 -21.91 -4.68 -8.37
C ALA A 84 -20.57 -3.94 -8.33
N TRP A 85 -19.61 -4.35 -9.16
CA TRP A 85 -18.32 -3.69 -9.30
C TRP A 85 -18.49 -2.23 -9.73
N GLN A 86 -19.32 -1.92 -10.73
CA GLN A 86 -19.58 -0.55 -11.18
C GLN A 86 -20.19 0.33 -10.06
N LEU A 87 -21.13 -0.21 -9.28
CA LEU A 87 -21.74 0.52 -8.16
C LEU A 87 -20.71 0.86 -7.08
N LEU A 88 -19.88 -0.11 -6.71
CA LEU A 88 -18.83 0.05 -5.71
C LEU A 88 -17.75 1.03 -6.19
N MET A 89 -17.33 0.93 -7.45
CA MET A 89 -16.35 1.84 -8.05
C MET A 89 -16.83 3.28 -8.09
N ARG A 90 -18.11 3.53 -8.39
CA ARG A 90 -18.69 4.89 -8.35
C ARG A 90 -18.58 5.55 -6.98
N GLN A 91 -18.63 4.77 -5.90
CA GLN A 91 -18.48 5.28 -4.53
C GLN A 91 -17.01 5.48 -4.14
N LEU A 92 -16.15 4.53 -4.52
CA LEU A 92 -14.72 4.56 -4.21
C LEU A 92 -13.99 5.66 -4.99
N ALA A 93 -14.30 5.78 -6.29
CA ALA A 93 -13.61 6.59 -7.26
C ALA A 93 -14.62 7.30 -8.16
N PRO A 94 -15.01 8.54 -7.80
CA PRO A 94 -15.91 9.34 -8.62
C PRO A 94 -15.39 9.45 -10.04
N SER A 95 -16.27 9.24 -11.02
CA SER A 95 -15.92 9.27 -12.44
C SER A 95 -16.91 10.10 -13.24
N ASP A 96 -16.44 10.64 -14.35
CA ASP A 96 -17.28 11.23 -15.38
C ASP A 96 -18.23 10.15 -15.96
N PRO A 97 -19.56 10.35 -15.94
CA PRO A 97 -20.52 9.35 -16.41
C PRO A 97 -20.45 9.06 -17.92
N ALA A 98 -19.98 10.01 -18.74
CA ALA A 98 -19.89 9.89 -20.18
C ALA A 98 -18.59 9.21 -20.62
N THR A 99 -17.47 9.54 -19.96
CA THR A 99 -16.15 9.05 -20.37
C THR A 99 -15.62 7.91 -19.50
N GLY A 100 -16.09 7.77 -18.27
CA GLY A 100 -15.54 6.83 -17.29
C GLY A 100 -14.22 7.28 -16.66
N ALA A 101 -13.80 8.53 -16.90
CA ALA A 101 -12.56 9.11 -16.37
C ALA A 101 -12.70 9.43 -14.88
N PHE A 102 -11.71 9.02 -14.09
CA PHE A 102 -11.66 9.30 -12.66
C PHE A 102 -11.38 10.78 -12.36
N THR A 103 -12.13 11.34 -11.41
CA THR A 103 -11.95 12.69 -10.89
C THR A 103 -11.75 12.64 -9.37
N ARG A 104 -10.62 13.17 -8.90
CA ARG A 104 -10.32 13.25 -7.48
C ARG A 104 -11.22 14.30 -6.80
N THR A 105 -11.83 13.92 -5.69
CA THR A 105 -12.55 14.87 -4.83
C THR A 105 -11.58 15.86 -4.18
N PRO A 106 -11.82 17.18 -4.27
CA PRO A 106 -10.99 18.18 -3.62
C PRO A 106 -10.95 18.06 -2.09
N ALA A 107 -9.88 18.56 -1.48
CA ALA A 107 -9.76 18.71 -0.03
C ALA A 107 -10.83 19.65 0.54
N ARG A 108 -11.30 19.37 1.76
CA ARG A 108 -12.32 20.19 2.45
C ARG A 108 -11.72 21.39 3.18
N PHE A 109 -10.43 21.33 3.51
CA PHE A 109 -9.63 22.38 4.11
C PHE A 109 -8.41 22.61 3.22
N PRO A 110 -8.62 23.24 2.04
CA PRO A 110 -7.65 23.23 0.94
C PRO A 110 -6.48 24.19 1.12
N ALA A 111 -6.53 25.07 2.14
CA ALA A 111 -5.49 26.04 2.45
C ALA A 111 -5.32 26.13 3.96
N VAL A 112 -4.15 26.59 4.41
CA VAL A 112 -3.89 26.89 5.83
C VAL A 112 -4.75 28.08 6.25
N ALA A 113 -5.66 27.84 7.19
CA ALA A 113 -6.57 28.86 7.68
C ALA A 113 -5.97 29.65 8.84
N GLY A 114 -5.90 30.97 8.70
CA GLY A 114 -5.41 31.89 9.73
C GLY A 114 -3.95 31.63 10.12
N GLU A 115 -3.60 31.99 11.35
CA GLU A 115 -2.30 31.68 11.96
C GLU A 115 -2.48 30.52 12.94
N PRO A 116 -2.00 29.31 12.60
CA PRO A 116 -2.08 28.17 13.50
C PRO A 116 -1.27 28.39 14.78
N SER A 117 -1.70 27.78 15.89
CA SER A 117 -0.94 27.78 17.14
C SER A 117 0.38 26.99 17.00
N SER A 118 1.25 27.09 18.00
CA SER A 118 2.49 26.33 18.06
C SER A 118 2.26 24.83 18.34
N ARG A 119 1.08 24.43 18.83
CA ARG A 119 0.79 23.04 19.24
C ARG A 119 0.16 22.24 18.10
N LEU A 120 0.93 22.04 17.05
CA LEU A 120 0.51 21.30 15.86
C LEU A 120 0.65 19.79 16.02
N HIS A 121 -0.20 19.04 15.33
CA HIS A 121 -0.13 17.58 15.24
C HIS A 121 -0.45 17.13 13.82
N LEU A 122 0.31 16.17 13.29
CA LEU A 122 0.11 15.65 11.95
C LEU A 122 -0.50 14.24 12.01
N TYR A 123 -1.63 14.06 11.33
CA TYR A 123 -2.24 12.74 11.13
C TYR A 123 -1.95 12.25 9.72
N VAL A 124 -1.38 11.06 9.61
CA VAL A 124 -0.93 10.46 8.34
C VAL A 124 -1.41 9.02 8.21
N GLY A 125 -1.29 8.47 7.01
CA GLY A 125 -1.33 7.02 6.79
C GLY A 125 -0.18 6.63 5.87
N LEU A 126 0.66 5.69 6.29
CA LEU A 126 1.87 5.28 5.55
C LEU A 126 1.60 4.83 4.10
N PRO A 127 0.47 4.18 3.77
CA PRO A 127 0.18 3.84 2.38
C PRO A 127 0.00 5.08 1.50
N CYS A 128 -0.54 6.17 2.04
CA CYS A 128 -0.98 7.33 1.27
C CYS A 128 0.21 8.17 0.76
N PRO A 129 0.40 8.34 -0.57
CA PRO A 129 1.49 9.15 -1.11
C PRO A 129 1.35 10.63 -0.75
N TRP A 130 0.12 11.15 -0.65
CA TRP A 130 -0.16 12.53 -0.25
C TRP A 130 0.31 12.80 1.19
N ALA A 131 0.12 11.84 2.10
CA ALA A 131 0.59 11.95 3.47
C ALA A 131 2.10 11.71 3.58
N HIS A 132 2.64 10.86 2.71
CA HIS A 132 4.08 10.60 2.63
C HIS A 132 4.87 11.87 2.29
N ARG A 133 4.32 12.80 1.49
CA ARG A 133 4.95 14.11 1.23
C ARG A 133 5.24 14.86 2.53
N ALA A 134 4.25 14.95 3.42
CA ALA A 134 4.39 15.64 4.70
C ALA A 134 5.41 14.94 5.61
N LEU A 135 5.49 13.60 5.57
CA LEU A 135 6.50 12.84 6.32
C LEU A 135 7.91 13.08 5.81
N VAL A 136 8.12 13.06 4.49
CA VAL A 136 9.42 13.33 3.86
C VAL A 136 9.88 14.75 4.17
N VAL A 137 9.00 15.76 3.97
CA VAL A 137 9.33 17.16 4.30
C VAL A 137 9.61 17.34 5.79
N ARG A 138 8.81 16.73 6.67
CA ARG A 138 9.06 16.75 8.12
C ARG A 138 10.43 16.17 8.47
N ALA A 139 10.85 15.08 7.83
CA ALA A 139 12.14 14.44 8.08
C ALA A 139 13.31 15.29 7.54
N LEU A 140 13.20 15.78 6.31
CA LEU A 140 14.23 16.60 5.66
C LEU A 140 14.45 17.94 6.37
N LEU A 141 13.39 18.53 6.94
CA LEU A 141 13.46 19.80 7.67
C LEU A 141 13.74 19.61 9.19
N GLY A 142 13.91 18.38 9.67
CA GLY A 142 14.19 18.12 11.09
C GLY A 142 13.05 18.52 12.04
N LEU A 143 11.79 18.45 11.58
CA LEU A 143 10.62 18.94 12.32
C LEU A 143 10.06 17.90 13.31
N GLU A 144 10.78 16.83 13.64
CA GLU A 144 10.19 15.69 14.34
C GLU A 144 9.76 16.00 15.78
N ALA A 145 10.53 16.83 16.46
CA ALA A 145 10.23 17.28 17.83
C ALA A 145 9.09 18.32 17.87
N ARG A 146 8.99 19.17 16.84
CA ARG A 146 7.99 20.25 16.75
C ARG A 146 6.65 19.80 16.19
N LEU A 147 6.63 18.75 15.37
CA LEU A 147 5.44 18.23 14.72
C LEU A 147 5.26 16.73 15.05
N PRO A 148 4.63 16.39 16.20
CA PRO A 148 4.28 15.02 16.53
C PRO A 148 3.31 14.41 15.50
N VAL A 149 3.38 13.09 15.34
CA VAL A 149 2.63 12.35 14.32
C VAL A 149 1.79 11.23 14.94
N SER A 150 0.53 11.12 14.54
CA SER A 150 -0.30 9.92 14.70
C SER A 150 -0.45 9.23 13.35
N VAL A 151 -0.13 7.93 13.29
CA VAL A 151 -0.24 7.13 12.08
C VAL A 151 -1.55 6.35 12.13
N ALA A 152 -2.47 6.63 11.21
CA ALA A 152 -3.67 5.83 11.02
C ALA A 152 -3.41 4.70 10.01
N VAL A 153 -4.06 3.56 10.23
CA VAL A 153 -4.05 2.41 9.33
C VAL A 153 -5.42 2.25 8.68
N PRO A 154 -5.53 1.63 7.49
CA PRO A 154 -6.82 1.32 6.90
C PRO A 154 -7.61 0.33 7.77
N GLY A 155 -8.86 0.67 8.09
CA GLY A 155 -9.79 -0.24 8.77
C GLY A 155 -10.64 -1.05 7.79
N ASP A 156 -11.30 -2.09 8.30
CA ASP A 156 -12.14 -3.00 7.49
C ASP A 156 -13.33 -2.29 6.82
N ASP A 157 -13.79 -1.16 7.38
CA ASP A 157 -14.84 -0.32 6.81
C ASP A 157 -14.31 0.72 5.81
N GLY A 158 -13.04 0.64 5.43
CA GLY A 158 -12.36 1.58 4.54
C GLY A 158 -11.99 2.91 5.17
N ALA A 159 -12.34 3.13 6.45
CA ALA A 159 -12.00 4.36 7.18
C ALA A 159 -10.63 4.26 7.84
N TRP A 160 -9.96 5.41 7.99
CA TRP A 160 -8.71 5.51 8.75
C TRP A 160 -8.95 5.25 10.24
N SER A 161 -8.27 4.23 10.76
CA SER A 161 -8.42 3.72 12.12
C SER A 161 -7.09 3.74 12.87
N PHE A 162 -7.15 3.79 14.19
CA PHE A 162 -6.01 3.68 15.09
C PHE A 162 -6.09 2.34 15.83
N THR A 163 -4.95 1.70 16.01
CA THR A 163 -4.83 0.39 16.66
C THR A 163 -3.92 0.48 17.87
N ALA A 164 -3.83 -0.58 18.68
CA ALA A 164 -2.87 -0.60 19.80
C ALA A 164 -1.42 -0.43 19.32
N GLY A 165 -1.06 -0.97 18.15
CA GLY A 165 0.27 -0.81 17.54
C GLY A 165 0.49 0.54 16.85
N SER A 166 -0.59 1.26 16.54
CA SER A 166 -0.54 2.58 15.89
C SER A 166 -1.64 3.49 16.48
N PRO A 167 -1.49 3.91 17.75
CA PRO A 167 -2.54 4.64 18.45
C PRO A 167 -2.58 6.11 18.01
N ASP A 168 -3.73 6.74 18.19
CA ASP A 168 -3.80 8.19 18.21
C ASP A 168 -3.08 8.73 19.45
N ARG A 169 -1.93 9.37 19.22
CA ARG A 169 -1.06 9.89 20.27
C ARG A 169 -1.57 11.18 20.92
N LEU A 170 -2.56 11.85 20.33
CA LEU A 170 -3.06 13.13 20.85
C LEU A 170 -4.31 12.95 21.72
N TYR A 171 -5.33 12.24 21.21
CA TYR A 171 -6.62 12.12 21.89
C TYR A 171 -7.06 10.68 22.17
N GLY A 172 -6.27 9.67 21.79
CA GLY A 172 -6.62 8.26 21.96
C GLY A 172 -7.89 7.84 21.22
N LYS A 173 -8.23 8.51 20.11
CA LYS A 173 -9.38 8.12 19.28
C LYS A 173 -9.14 6.80 18.57
N ARG A 174 -10.22 6.11 18.21
CA ARG A 174 -10.16 4.84 17.46
C ARG A 174 -10.20 5.06 15.96
N LYS A 175 -10.78 6.16 15.50
CA LYS A 175 -10.88 6.50 14.08
C LYS A 175 -10.55 7.96 13.82
N LEU A 176 -9.94 8.25 12.67
CA LEU A 176 -9.60 9.62 12.27
C LEU A 176 -10.84 10.52 12.17
N ARG A 177 -11.99 9.97 11.75
CA ARG A 177 -13.27 10.71 11.72
C ARG A 177 -13.69 11.24 13.09
N GLU A 178 -13.32 10.53 14.17
CA GLU A 178 -13.61 10.98 15.54
C GLU A 178 -12.74 12.19 15.91
N VAL A 179 -11.55 12.34 15.32
CA VAL A 179 -10.70 13.54 15.48
C VAL A 179 -11.28 14.71 14.69
N TYR A 180 -11.68 14.50 13.43
CA TYR A 180 -12.39 15.51 12.65
C TYR A 180 -13.66 16.02 13.36
N ALA A 181 -14.38 15.13 14.03
CA ALA A 181 -15.58 15.47 14.80
C ALA A 181 -15.32 16.31 16.06
N LEU A 182 -14.06 16.43 16.53
CA LEU A 182 -13.71 17.32 17.65
C LEU A 182 -13.75 18.81 17.27
N ARG A 183 -13.76 19.11 15.98
CA ARG A 183 -13.85 20.46 15.43
C ARG A 183 -15.11 21.17 15.93
N SER A 184 -15.05 22.49 16.10
CA SER A 184 -16.24 23.27 16.41
C SER A 184 -17.29 23.14 15.30
N GLY A 185 -18.52 22.77 15.68
CA GLY A 185 -19.62 22.48 14.76
C GLY A 185 -19.58 21.08 14.13
N GLY A 186 -18.63 20.22 14.52
CA GLY A 186 -18.46 18.87 13.96
C GLY A 186 -17.94 18.87 12.53
N PHE A 187 -17.91 17.68 11.91
CA PHE A 187 -17.52 17.51 10.51
C PHE A 187 -18.28 16.34 9.87
N GLU A 188 -19.04 16.67 8.84
CA GLU A 188 -19.67 15.70 7.93
C GLU A 188 -18.86 15.67 6.62
N GLY A 189 -18.26 14.52 6.32
CA GLY A 189 -17.46 14.35 5.11
C GLY A 189 -16.39 13.27 5.23
N ARG A 190 -15.60 13.12 4.16
CA ARG A 190 -14.50 12.16 4.13
C ARG A 190 -13.34 12.66 4.99
N ALA A 191 -13.06 11.97 6.09
CA ALA A 191 -11.86 12.16 6.89
C ALA A 191 -10.63 11.60 6.14
N SER A 192 -9.80 12.47 5.57
CA SER A 192 -8.64 12.10 4.75
C SER A 192 -7.32 12.35 5.46
N VAL A 193 -6.27 11.65 5.03
CA VAL A 193 -4.88 11.96 5.38
C VAL A 193 -4.16 12.54 4.16
N PRO A 194 -3.17 13.43 4.33
CA PRO A 194 -2.72 14.00 5.60
C PRO A 194 -3.75 14.98 6.19
N MET A 195 -3.73 15.15 7.51
CA MET A 195 -4.44 16.21 8.21
C MET A 195 -3.47 16.90 9.16
N LEU A 196 -3.26 18.20 8.94
CA LEU A 196 -2.59 19.08 9.89
C LEU A 196 -3.62 19.62 10.88
N TRP A 197 -3.37 19.41 12.16
CA TRP A 197 -4.31 19.69 13.24
C TRP A 197 -3.71 20.67 14.24
N ASP A 198 -4.49 21.64 14.68
CA ASP A 198 -4.16 22.54 15.78
C ASP A 198 -4.75 21.99 17.09
N ALA A 199 -3.89 21.50 17.98
CA ALA A 199 -4.33 20.87 19.22
C ALA A 199 -4.87 21.86 20.26
N GLU A 200 -4.42 23.11 20.22
CA GLU A 200 -4.89 24.15 21.13
C GLU A 200 -6.28 24.63 20.73
N ARG A 201 -6.47 24.92 19.45
CA ARG A 201 -7.75 25.39 18.90
C ARG A 201 -8.76 24.27 18.67
N ARG A 202 -8.28 23.01 18.64
CA ARG A 202 -9.05 21.83 18.24
C ARG A 202 -9.66 21.97 16.84
N GLU A 203 -8.85 22.41 15.90
CA GLU A 203 -9.28 22.71 14.53
C GLU A 203 -8.41 22.02 13.49
N VAL A 204 -9.02 21.72 12.33
CA VAL A 204 -8.28 21.28 11.15
C VAL A 204 -7.62 22.50 10.52
N VAL A 205 -6.29 22.52 10.48
CA VAL A 205 -5.52 23.60 9.85
C VAL A 205 -5.59 23.47 8.33
N CYS A 206 -5.30 22.26 7.82
CA CYS A 206 -5.29 21.96 6.40
C CYS A 206 -5.37 20.44 6.19
N ASN A 207 -6.01 20.00 5.10
CA ASN A 207 -5.94 18.61 4.64
C ASN A 207 -5.61 18.49 3.14
N GLU A 208 -5.01 19.53 2.57
CA GLU A 208 -4.37 19.49 1.26
C GLU A 208 -2.86 19.33 1.41
N SER A 209 -2.32 18.25 0.83
CA SER A 209 -0.94 17.83 1.01
C SER A 209 0.08 18.86 0.54
N ILE A 210 -0.17 19.53 -0.59
CA ILE A 210 0.78 20.51 -1.15
C ILE A 210 0.84 21.78 -0.30
N GLU A 211 -0.29 22.23 0.23
CA GLU A 211 -0.34 23.41 1.10
C GLU A 211 0.24 23.10 2.48
N ILE A 212 0.05 21.89 3.00
CA ILE A 212 0.73 21.43 4.22
C ILE A 212 2.25 21.50 4.04
N VAL A 213 2.82 20.93 2.98
CA VAL A 213 4.28 20.92 2.84
C VAL A 213 4.89 22.30 2.61
N LYS A 214 4.21 23.20 1.88
CA LYS A 214 4.62 24.61 1.76
C LYS A 214 4.63 25.30 3.13
N PHE A 215 3.59 25.06 3.94
CA PHE A 215 3.53 25.58 5.30
C PHE A 215 4.66 25.05 6.19
N LEU A 216 4.98 23.75 6.09
CA LEU A 216 6.10 23.15 6.83
C LEU A 216 7.45 23.77 6.45
N CYS A 217 7.66 24.11 5.18
CA CYS A 217 8.87 24.84 4.75
C CYS A 217 8.99 26.19 5.47
N GLY A 218 7.89 26.91 5.69
CA GLY A 218 7.88 28.16 6.45
C GLY A 218 8.17 27.97 7.95
N LEU A 219 7.81 26.83 8.54
CA LEU A 219 8.06 26.57 9.97
C LEU A 219 9.54 26.34 10.30
N ALA A 220 10.35 25.98 9.32
CA ALA A 220 11.76 25.62 9.49
C ALA A 220 12.73 26.82 9.57
N GLY A 221 12.23 28.07 9.44
CA GLY A 221 13.01 29.30 9.22
C GLY A 221 14.38 29.43 9.91
N ASP A 222 15.34 29.94 9.12
CA ASP A 222 16.70 30.48 9.33
C ASP A 222 17.66 29.95 10.41
N GLY A 223 17.31 28.98 11.27
CA GLY A 223 18.25 28.56 12.32
C GLY A 223 18.03 27.22 13.02
N ASP A 224 16.87 26.58 12.91
CA ASP A 224 16.54 25.39 13.71
C ASP A 224 16.50 24.07 12.94
N GLY A 225 16.59 24.10 11.61
CA GLY A 225 16.59 22.90 10.77
C GLY A 225 17.93 22.17 10.79
N ALA A 226 17.97 20.96 11.34
CA ALA A 226 19.10 20.04 11.21
C ALA A 226 19.25 19.60 9.73
N GLY A 227 19.82 20.44 8.87
CA GLY A 227 20.12 20.10 7.48
C GLY A 227 20.29 21.26 6.50
N GLY A 228 19.87 22.49 6.82
CA GLY A 228 20.03 23.66 5.93
C GLY A 228 19.37 23.53 4.54
N VAL A 229 18.46 22.56 4.35
CA VAL A 229 17.78 22.32 3.07
C VAL A 229 16.54 23.21 2.97
N ASP A 230 16.57 24.17 2.05
CA ASP A 230 15.37 24.90 1.63
C ASP A 230 14.71 24.20 0.43
N LEU A 231 13.56 23.57 0.69
CA LEU A 231 12.77 22.83 -0.30
C LEU A 231 11.83 23.72 -1.12
N TRP A 232 11.58 24.96 -0.70
CA TRP A 232 10.65 25.88 -1.39
C TRP A 232 11.20 27.31 -1.48
N PRO A 233 12.44 27.47 -1.99
CA PRO A 233 13.13 28.75 -2.03
C PRO A 233 12.43 29.72 -3.00
N PRO A 234 12.32 31.02 -2.68
CA PRO A 234 11.64 32.01 -3.51
C PRO A 234 12.04 32.01 -4.98
N GLU A 235 13.33 31.84 -5.27
CA GLU A 235 13.90 31.90 -6.61
C GLU A 235 13.57 30.69 -7.49
N LEU A 236 13.18 29.54 -6.92
CA LEU A 236 12.78 28.34 -7.68
C LEU A 236 11.27 28.11 -7.71
N ARG A 237 10.45 28.97 -7.08
CA ARG A 237 9.00 28.73 -6.97
C ARG A 237 8.31 28.57 -8.32
N GLN A 238 8.70 29.37 -9.32
CA GLN A 238 8.14 29.28 -10.66
C GLN A 238 8.47 27.94 -11.34
N ASP A 239 9.70 27.45 -11.18
CA ASP A 239 10.11 26.15 -11.72
C ASP A 239 9.44 24.99 -10.97
N ILE A 240 9.30 25.11 -9.65
CA ILE A 240 8.57 24.15 -8.82
C ILE A 240 7.11 24.05 -9.30
N ASP A 241 6.44 25.19 -9.51
CA ASP A 241 5.05 25.22 -9.97
C ASP A 241 4.92 24.65 -11.39
N ARG A 242 5.87 24.94 -12.28
CA ARG A 242 5.93 24.37 -13.63
C ARG A 242 6.03 22.85 -13.59
N TRP A 243 6.97 22.30 -12.82
CA TRP A 243 7.13 20.84 -12.69
C TRP A 243 5.94 20.20 -12.00
N TYR A 244 5.43 20.81 -10.93
CA TYR A 244 4.24 20.32 -10.25
C TYR A 244 3.02 20.29 -11.18
N GLY A 245 2.88 21.26 -12.08
CA GLY A 245 1.85 21.32 -13.11
C GLY A 245 1.88 20.14 -14.09
N LEU A 246 3.04 19.53 -14.34
CA LEU A 246 3.16 18.28 -15.10
C LEU A 246 2.94 17.05 -14.19
N ILE A 247 3.63 17.02 -13.06
CA ILE A 247 3.73 15.83 -12.20
C ILE A 247 2.39 15.53 -11.53
N TYR A 248 1.65 16.53 -11.05
CA TYR A 248 0.39 16.30 -10.36
C TYR A 248 -0.67 15.63 -11.27
N PRO A 249 -1.10 16.23 -12.39
CA PRO A 249 -2.18 15.65 -13.20
C PRO A 249 -1.78 14.36 -13.91
N SER A 250 -0.53 14.29 -14.42
CA SER A 250 -0.09 13.21 -15.31
C SER A 250 0.61 12.07 -14.59
N VAL A 251 1.23 12.29 -13.43
CA VAL A 251 1.97 11.25 -12.69
C VAL A 251 1.31 10.92 -11.36
N ASN A 252 1.23 11.88 -10.43
CA ASN A 252 0.71 11.62 -9.08
C ASN A 252 -0.77 11.23 -9.10
N ASN A 253 -1.59 11.97 -9.84
CA ASN A 253 -2.99 11.64 -10.07
C ASN A 253 -3.16 10.70 -11.28
N GLY A 254 -2.21 10.70 -12.23
CA GLY A 254 -2.24 9.85 -13.42
C GLY A 254 -2.30 8.36 -13.12
N VAL A 255 -1.53 7.87 -12.15
CA VAL A 255 -1.59 6.46 -11.72
C VAL A 255 -2.96 6.08 -11.16
N TYR A 256 -3.61 6.99 -10.41
CA TYR A 256 -4.98 6.77 -9.92
C TYR A 256 -6.01 6.85 -11.04
N ARG A 257 -5.82 7.74 -12.03
CA ARG A 257 -6.65 7.79 -13.24
C ARG A 257 -6.59 6.48 -14.01
N CYS A 258 -5.42 5.83 -14.10
CA CYS A 258 -5.27 4.49 -14.66
C CYS A 258 -6.01 3.44 -13.82
N GLY A 259 -5.71 3.38 -12.52
CA GLY A 259 -6.22 2.33 -11.64
C GLY A 259 -7.74 2.39 -11.40
N PHE A 260 -8.32 3.58 -11.45
CA PHE A 260 -9.74 3.80 -11.23
C PHE A 260 -10.55 4.07 -12.50
N ALA A 261 -9.94 3.97 -13.69
CA ALA A 261 -10.66 4.09 -14.95
C ALA A 261 -11.80 3.05 -15.03
N GLN A 262 -12.97 3.51 -15.46
CA GLN A 262 -14.18 2.67 -15.60
C GLN A 262 -14.51 2.33 -17.06
N SER A 263 -13.68 2.78 -18.00
CA SER A 263 -13.75 2.47 -19.43
C SER A 263 -12.34 2.21 -19.98
N GLN A 264 -12.24 1.54 -21.12
CA GLN A 264 -10.97 1.29 -21.78
C GLN A 264 -10.38 2.60 -22.30
N GLU A 265 -11.21 3.48 -22.84
CA GLU A 265 -10.83 4.78 -23.39
C GLU A 265 -10.25 5.70 -22.31
N ALA A 266 -10.86 5.75 -21.12
CA ALA A 266 -10.34 6.54 -20.01
C ALA A 266 -9.00 5.99 -19.50
N TYR A 267 -8.86 4.66 -19.47
CA TYR A 267 -7.59 4.02 -19.10
C TYR A 267 -6.50 4.34 -20.13
N ASP A 268 -6.76 4.16 -21.42
CA ASP A 268 -5.79 4.39 -22.49
C ASP A 268 -5.34 5.85 -22.51
N ALA A 269 -6.28 6.80 -22.35
CA ALA A 269 -5.95 8.22 -22.25
C ALA A 269 -5.05 8.52 -21.04
N ALA A 270 -5.40 8.01 -19.85
CA ALA A 270 -4.61 8.22 -18.64
C ALA A 270 -3.22 7.56 -18.70
N ALA A 271 -3.15 6.34 -19.25
CA ALA A 271 -1.90 5.59 -19.40
C ALA A 271 -0.96 6.27 -20.40
N ASN A 272 -1.48 6.72 -21.55
CA ASN A 272 -0.68 7.44 -22.54
C ASN A 272 -0.11 8.75 -21.97
N GLU A 273 -0.93 9.51 -21.22
CA GLU A 273 -0.48 10.73 -20.56
C GLU A 273 0.58 10.44 -19.48
N LEU A 274 0.37 9.42 -18.64
CA LEU A 274 1.30 9.00 -17.61
C LEU A 274 2.67 8.63 -18.19
N PHE A 275 2.70 7.74 -19.18
CA PHE A 275 3.97 7.28 -19.76
C PHE A 275 4.65 8.37 -20.59
N GLY A 276 3.90 9.25 -21.27
CA GLY A 276 4.46 10.44 -21.92
C GLY A 276 5.12 11.40 -20.93
N ALA A 277 4.51 11.60 -19.76
CA ALA A 277 5.11 12.40 -18.68
C ALA A 277 6.35 11.73 -18.07
N LEU A 278 6.32 10.41 -17.84
CA LEU A 278 7.50 9.67 -17.36
C LEU A 278 8.66 9.72 -18.37
N ASP A 279 8.39 9.61 -19.67
CA ASP A 279 9.41 9.72 -20.72
C ASP A 279 10.01 11.15 -20.74
N THR A 280 9.18 12.18 -20.52
CA THR A 280 9.65 13.59 -20.39
C THR A 280 10.55 13.78 -19.16
N LEU A 281 10.13 13.22 -18.01
CA LEU A 281 10.90 13.30 -16.76
C LEU A 281 12.21 12.52 -16.85
N GLU A 282 12.21 11.35 -17.48
CA GLU A 282 13.43 10.57 -17.73
C GLU A 282 14.44 11.36 -18.57
N ALA A 283 14.00 11.96 -19.67
CA ALA A 283 14.87 12.76 -20.53
C ALA A 283 15.47 13.96 -19.80
N HIS A 284 14.69 14.64 -18.96
CA HIS A 284 15.19 15.74 -18.15
C HIS A 284 16.20 15.28 -17.08
N LEU A 285 15.86 14.23 -16.33
CA LEU A 285 16.68 13.73 -15.22
C LEU A 285 17.94 12.97 -15.67
N ALA A 286 18.09 12.72 -16.97
CA ALA A 286 19.33 12.24 -17.58
C ALA A 286 20.44 13.30 -17.53
N GLY A 287 20.08 14.59 -17.61
CA GLY A 287 21.03 15.72 -17.60
C GLY A 287 20.99 16.57 -16.34
N SER A 288 19.95 16.47 -15.52
CA SER A 288 19.79 17.25 -14.28
C SER A 288 19.66 16.33 -13.08
N ARG A 289 20.32 16.67 -11.96
CA ARG A 289 20.25 15.85 -10.73
C ARG A 289 18.84 15.85 -10.13
N TYR A 290 18.19 17.00 -10.06
CA TYR A 290 16.82 17.19 -9.60
C TYR A 290 16.00 17.97 -10.64
N LEU A 291 14.69 18.11 -10.40
CA LEU A 291 13.79 18.79 -11.33
C LEU A 291 14.14 20.27 -11.52
N CYS A 292 14.56 20.96 -10.45
CA CYS A 292 14.94 22.37 -10.49
C CYS A 292 16.46 22.57 -10.54
N GLY A 293 17.18 21.69 -11.24
CA GLY A 293 18.64 21.74 -11.35
C GLY A 293 19.33 20.92 -10.26
N ASP A 294 20.25 21.53 -9.52
CA ASP A 294 21.10 20.84 -8.54
C ASP A 294 20.55 20.83 -7.10
N ARG A 295 19.42 21.50 -6.87
CA ARG A 295 18.78 21.58 -5.54
C ARG A 295 17.54 20.69 -5.48
N LEU A 296 17.41 19.93 -4.39
CA LEU A 296 16.19 19.21 -4.07
C LEU A 296 15.08 20.21 -3.70
N THR A 297 13.89 20.04 -4.26
CA THR A 297 12.74 20.92 -4.03
C THR A 297 11.46 20.15 -3.69
N LEU A 298 10.38 20.87 -3.36
CA LEU A 298 9.06 20.27 -3.19
C LEU A 298 8.54 19.52 -4.43
N ALA A 299 8.94 19.93 -5.64
CA ALA A 299 8.57 19.20 -6.86
C ALA A 299 9.13 17.77 -6.82
N ASP A 300 10.37 17.62 -6.33
CA ASP A 300 11.03 16.33 -6.23
C ASP A 300 10.36 15.42 -5.19
N VAL A 301 10.03 15.97 -4.01
CA VAL A 301 9.28 15.23 -2.98
C VAL A 301 7.92 14.77 -3.51
N CYS A 302 7.23 15.64 -4.27
CA CYS A 302 5.94 15.29 -4.87
C CYS A 302 6.06 14.15 -5.88
N LEU A 303 7.11 14.13 -6.71
CA LEU A 303 7.38 13.05 -7.65
C LEU A 303 7.80 11.76 -6.96
N PHE A 304 8.79 11.84 -6.06
CA PHE A 304 9.38 10.71 -5.32
C PHE A 304 8.32 9.83 -4.67
N THR A 305 7.33 10.43 -4.00
CA THR A 305 6.28 9.68 -3.31
C THR A 305 5.40 8.84 -4.24
N THR A 306 5.33 9.15 -5.53
CA THR A 306 4.72 8.28 -6.54
C THR A 306 5.71 7.25 -7.07
N LEU A 307 6.95 7.65 -7.39
CA LEU A 307 7.96 6.75 -7.95
C LEU A 307 8.27 5.57 -7.02
N ILE A 308 8.47 5.83 -5.73
CA ILE A 308 8.78 4.77 -4.75
C ILE A 308 7.67 3.71 -4.62
N ARG A 309 6.44 4.01 -5.08
CA ARG A 309 5.30 3.10 -5.08
C ARG A 309 5.02 2.47 -6.45
N PHE A 310 5.72 2.90 -7.49
CA PHE A 310 5.37 2.60 -8.88
C PHE A 310 5.44 1.10 -9.16
N ASP A 311 6.61 0.48 -8.99
CA ASP A 311 6.78 -0.95 -9.23
C ASP A 311 6.14 -1.82 -8.14
N LEU A 312 6.08 -1.32 -6.90
CA LEU A 312 5.46 -2.02 -5.76
C LEU A 312 3.95 -2.20 -5.91
N VAL A 313 3.26 -1.19 -6.45
CA VAL A 313 1.80 -1.10 -6.43
C VAL A 313 1.23 -0.73 -7.79
N TYR A 314 1.61 0.43 -8.35
CA TYR A 314 0.89 1.01 -9.47
C TYR A 314 1.04 0.21 -10.75
N ASN A 315 2.23 -0.36 -10.98
CA ASN A 315 2.51 -1.21 -12.13
C ASN A 315 1.51 -2.38 -12.20
N THR A 316 1.26 -3.06 -11.08
CA THR A 316 0.40 -4.24 -11.05
C THR A 316 -1.07 -3.89 -10.77
N LEU A 317 -1.36 -3.26 -9.62
CA LEU A 317 -2.73 -3.02 -9.18
C LEU A 317 -3.46 -1.97 -10.04
N PHE A 318 -2.76 -0.92 -10.46
CA PHE A 318 -3.34 0.15 -11.29
C PHE A 318 -3.08 -0.05 -12.79
N ARG A 319 -2.49 -1.21 -13.16
CA ARG A 319 -2.19 -1.59 -14.53
C ARG A 319 -1.24 -0.62 -15.25
N CYS A 320 -0.42 0.14 -14.53
CA CYS A 320 0.61 0.99 -15.12
C CYS A 320 1.80 0.15 -15.63
N THR A 321 1.56 -0.78 -16.56
CA THR A 321 2.47 -1.90 -16.91
C THR A 321 3.36 -1.67 -18.13
N ARG A 322 3.18 -0.59 -18.91
CA ARG A 322 3.93 -0.37 -20.16
C ARG A 322 5.45 -0.43 -19.97
N ARG A 323 5.96 0.08 -18.85
CA ARG A 323 7.37 0.01 -18.43
C ARG A 323 7.46 0.13 -16.92
N LYS A 324 8.34 -0.63 -16.29
CA LYS A 324 8.65 -0.54 -14.85
C LYS A 324 9.53 0.68 -14.58
N LEU A 325 9.46 1.21 -13.36
CA LEU A 325 10.36 2.28 -12.92
C LEU A 325 11.82 1.84 -13.01
N ALA A 326 12.14 0.60 -12.61
CA ALA A 326 13.50 0.06 -12.67
C ALA A 326 14.09 0.04 -14.10
N GLU A 327 13.25 0.09 -15.13
CA GLU A 327 13.65 0.12 -16.53
C GLU A 327 13.93 1.54 -17.03
N TYR A 328 13.65 2.59 -16.25
CA TYR A 328 14.00 3.99 -16.51
C TYR A 328 15.30 4.34 -15.76
N PRO A 329 16.47 4.39 -16.42
CA PRO A 329 17.76 4.54 -15.72
C PRO A 329 17.84 5.78 -14.85
N SER A 330 17.40 6.94 -15.36
CA SER A 330 17.53 8.22 -14.68
C SER A 330 16.50 8.35 -13.56
N LEU A 331 15.23 8.02 -13.81
CA LEU A 331 14.18 8.01 -12.78
C LEU A 331 14.44 7.01 -11.66
N HIS A 332 14.95 5.82 -12.00
CA HIS A 332 15.30 4.80 -11.01
C HIS A 332 16.48 5.27 -10.14
N ALA A 333 17.55 5.79 -10.75
CA ALA A 333 18.67 6.37 -10.01
C ALA A 333 18.23 7.57 -9.16
N TYR A 334 17.35 8.43 -9.70
CA TYR A 334 16.79 9.61 -9.02
C TYR A 334 15.98 9.21 -7.78
N THR A 335 15.16 8.16 -7.90
CA THR A 335 14.40 7.62 -6.77
C THR A 335 15.32 7.08 -5.68
N ARG A 336 16.43 6.42 -6.05
CA ARG A 336 17.44 5.95 -5.09
C ARG A 336 18.20 7.10 -4.41
N ASP A 337 18.57 8.15 -5.16
CA ASP A 337 19.23 9.36 -4.62
C ASP A 337 18.38 9.98 -3.50
N ILE A 338 17.09 10.20 -3.74
CA ILE A 338 16.19 10.75 -2.71
C ILE A 338 15.96 9.75 -1.56
N TYR A 339 15.81 8.45 -1.84
CA TYR A 339 15.63 7.42 -0.81
C TYR A 339 16.82 7.34 0.17
N GLN A 340 18.04 7.55 -0.34
CA GLN A 340 19.29 7.47 0.42
C GLN A 340 19.56 8.73 1.26
N MET A 341 18.79 9.79 1.09
CA MET A 341 18.91 10.99 1.93
C MET A 341 18.63 10.67 3.41
N PRO A 342 19.29 11.35 4.35
CA PRO A 342 19.09 11.13 5.78
C PRO A 342 17.60 11.12 6.15
N LYS A 343 17.20 10.09 6.90
CA LYS A 343 15.84 9.84 7.40
C LYS A 343 14.73 9.59 6.36
N VAL A 344 14.97 9.75 5.05
CA VAL A 344 13.93 9.51 4.03
C VAL A 344 13.57 8.02 3.93
N ALA A 345 14.55 7.12 4.01
CA ALA A 345 14.28 5.68 4.02
C ALA A 345 13.36 5.24 5.18
N GLU A 346 13.36 5.95 6.31
CA GLU A 346 12.54 5.65 7.49
C GLU A 346 11.07 6.04 7.28
N THR A 347 10.76 6.92 6.33
CA THR A 347 9.37 7.27 5.98
C THR A 347 8.75 6.27 5.00
N CYS A 348 9.55 5.35 4.45
CA CYS A 348 9.17 4.41 3.40
C CYS A 348 8.86 3.00 3.94
N ASP A 349 7.68 2.84 4.56
CA ASP A 349 7.20 1.51 4.98
C ASP A 349 6.57 0.76 3.79
N MET A 350 7.37 -0.06 3.11
CA MET A 350 6.94 -0.80 1.92
C MET A 350 5.85 -1.82 2.22
N GLU A 351 5.88 -2.45 3.39
CA GLU A 351 4.87 -3.43 3.78
C GLU A 351 3.52 -2.75 4.01
N ALA A 352 3.51 -1.65 4.78
CA ALA A 352 2.31 -0.86 4.98
C ALA A 352 1.77 -0.30 3.66
N ILE A 353 2.64 0.17 2.77
CA ILE A 353 2.26 0.61 1.42
C ILE A 353 1.54 -0.52 0.68
N MET A 354 2.16 -1.69 0.51
CA MET A 354 1.54 -2.77 -0.24
C MET A 354 0.25 -3.25 0.42
N ALA A 355 0.25 -3.48 1.74
CA ALA A 355 -0.95 -3.89 2.46
C ALA A 355 -2.09 -2.88 2.29
N GLY A 356 -1.80 -1.59 2.40
CA GLY A 356 -2.78 -0.53 2.26
C GLY A 356 -3.46 -0.49 0.89
N TYR A 357 -2.76 -0.82 -0.18
CA TYR A 357 -3.34 -0.87 -1.52
C TYR A 357 -3.98 -2.20 -1.85
N PHE A 358 -3.28 -3.32 -1.66
CA PHE A 358 -3.77 -4.64 -2.07
C PHE A 358 -4.88 -5.18 -1.18
N LYS A 359 -4.91 -4.84 0.12
CA LYS A 359 -5.94 -5.36 1.05
C LYS A 359 -7.14 -4.42 1.18
N THR A 360 -6.94 -3.11 1.03
CA THR A 360 -8.00 -2.11 1.32
C THR A 360 -8.77 -1.65 0.08
N LEU A 361 -8.18 -1.66 -1.11
CA LEU A 361 -8.84 -1.13 -2.31
C LEU A 361 -9.83 -2.13 -2.91
N PHE A 362 -10.85 -2.50 -2.15
CA PHE A 362 -12.04 -3.16 -2.67
C PHE A 362 -12.90 -2.13 -3.42
N PRO A 363 -13.36 -2.40 -4.67
CA PRO A 363 -13.35 -3.70 -5.36
C PRO A 363 -12.23 -3.88 -6.41
N LEU A 364 -11.17 -3.07 -6.40
CA LEU A 364 -10.05 -3.22 -7.36
C LEU A 364 -9.30 -4.54 -7.19
N ASN A 365 -9.10 -4.99 -5.94
CA ASN A 365 -8.51 -6.28 -5.63
C ASN A 365 -9.41 -7.10 -4.69
N PRO A 366 -10.50 -7.71 -5.21
CA PRO A 366 -11.49 -8.39 -4.37
C PRO A 366 -10.92 -9.53 -3.53
N GLY A 367 -9.89 -10.21 -4.03
CA GLY A 367 -9.25 -11.32 -3.32
C GLY A 367 -8.34 -10.89 -2.17
N GLY A 368 -7.98 -9.61 -2.08
CA GLY A 368 -7.05 -9.10 -1.06
C GLY A 368 -5.64 -9.69 -1.15
N ILE A 369 -5.32 -10.42 -2.22
CA ILE A 369 -4.03 -11.09 -2.40
C ILE A 369 -2.99 -10.03 -2.75
N GLN A 370 -1.91 -10.01 -2.00
CA GLN A 370 -0.76 -9.15 -2.22
C GLN A 370 0.34 -9.96 -2.93
N PRO A 371 0.89 -9.47 -4.06
CA PRO A 371 2.04 -10.12 -4.69
C PRO A 371 3.30 -9.98 -3.84
N LEU A 372 4.31 -10.79 -4.10
CA LEU A 372 5.64 -10.56 -3.56
C LEU A 372 6.20 -9.23 -4.10
N PRO A 373 6.91 -8.43 -3.28
CA PRO A 373 7.54 -7.21 -3.75
C PRO A 373 8.60 -7.51 -4.83
N PRO A 374 8.74 -6.68 -5.88
CA PRO A 374 9.85 -6.80 -6.81
C PRO A 374 11.19 -6.67 -6.09
N ALA A 375 12.18 -7.50 -6.47
CA ALA A 375 13.51 -7.47 -5.85
C ALA A 375 14.19 -6.09 -5.95
N THR A 376 13.89 -5.32 -7.00
CA THR A 376 14.41 -3.95 -7.18
C THR A 376 13.90 -2.93 -6.15
N CYS A 377 12.88 -3.29 -5.37
CA CYS A 377 12.28 -2.41 -4.36
C CYS A 377 12.65 -2.80 -2.92
N ASP A 378 13.50 -3.81 -2.71
CA ASP A 378 14.03 -4.10 -1.39
C ASP A 378 15.02 -3.02 -0.93
N ARG A 379 15.25 -2.97 0.39
CA ARG A 379 16.11 -1.94 1.00
C ARG A 379 17.53 -2.00 0.45
N GLU A 380 18.09 -3.20 0.25
CA GLU A 380 19.45 -3.37 -0.26
C GLU A 380 19.60 -2.78 -1.67
N SER A 381 18.65 -3.08 -2.56
CA SER A 381 18.61 -2.58 -3.94
C SER A 381 18.45 -1.07 -3.98
N LEU A 382 17.59 -0.51 -3.13
CA LEU A 382 17.38 0.94 -3.03
C LEU A 382 18.58 1.68 -2.44
N LEU A 383 19.43 1.01 -1.64
CA LEU A 383 20.67 1.55 -1.09
C LEU A 383 21.89 1.38 -2.01
N ARG A 384 21.74 0.74 -3.18
CA ARG A 384 22.84 0.65 -4.15
C ARG A 384 23.22 2.05 -4.68
N PRO A 385 24.52 2.32 -4.94
CA PRO A 385 24.96 3.59 -5.50
C PRO A 385 24.15 4.02 -6.73
N HIS A 386 23.80 5.30 -6.79
CA HIS A 386 23.05 5.89 -7.91
C HIS A 386 23.92 6.74 -8.84
N GLY A 387 25.05 7.28 -8.36
CA GLY A 387 26.03 7.99 -9.19
C GLY A 387 25.52 9.34 -9.75
N ARG A 388 24.49 9.91 -9.13
CA ARG A 388 23.84 11.15 -9.59
C ARG A 388 24.56 12.41 -9.13
N GLU A 389 25.46 12.27 -8.16
CA GLU A 389 26.37 13.30 -7.66
C GLU A 389 27.26 13.85 -8.79
N ALA A 390 27.59 13.02 -9.79
CA ALA A 390 28.36 13.45 -10.96
C ALA A 390 27.62 14.51 -11.80
N LEU A 391 26.28 14.55 -11.76
CA LEU A 391 25.48 15.54 -12.48
C LEU A 391 25.56 16.93 -11.83
N SER A 392 25.80 16.99 -10.51
CA SER A 392 26.05 18.24 -9.77
C SER A 392 27.39 18.87 -10.17
N CYS A 393 28.43 18.04 -10.30
CA CYS A 393 29.78 18.52 -10.62
C CYS A 393 29.93 19.04 -12.05
N ALA A 394 29.20 18.47 -13.03
CA ALA A 394 29.30 18.87 -14.43
C ALA A 394 28.75 20.29 -14.70
N ALA A 395 27.79 20.76 -13.91
CA ALA A 395 27.22 22.11 -14.02
C ALA A 395 28.16 23.22 -13.52
N GLY A 396 29.23 22.86 -12.79
CA GLY A 396 30.17 23.80 -12.16
C GLY A 396 31.44 24.11 -12.94
N THR A 397 31.57 23.67 -14.20
CA THR A 397 32.74 24.00 -15.03
C THR A 397 32.39 25.16 -15.96
N PRO A 398 32.87 26.40 -15.72
CA PRO A 398 32.85 27.42 -16.76
C PRO A 398 33.67 26.89 -17.93
N LEU A 399 33.16 27.07 -19.16
CA LEU A 399 33.95 26.89 -20.36
C LEU A 399 35.17 27.82 -20.26
N GLU A 400 36.34 27.29 -19.87
CA GLU A 400 37.59 28.02 -20.01
C GLU A 400 37.75 28.34 -21.50
N ALA A 401 37.83 29.63 -21.78
CA ALA A 401 38.05 30.17 -23.10
C ALA A 401 39.28 29.48 -23.71
N ALA A 402 39.04 28.70 -24.77
CA ALA A 402 40.09 28.28 -25.68
C ALA A 402 40.67 29.55 -26.32
N GLY A 403 41.76 30.05 -25.72
CA GLY A 403 42.62 31.03 -26.32
C GLY A 403 43.23 30.45 -27.60
N VAL A 404 43.02 31.15 -28.70
CA VAL A 404 43.87 31.02 -29.88
C VAL A 404 44.47 32.40 -30.11
N SER A 405 45.78 32.47 -29.87
CA SER A 405 46.67 33.56 -30.30
C SER A 405 46.83 33.55 -31.82
#